data_AF-A0A849QH39-F1
#
_entry.id   AF-A0A849QH39-F1
#
_cell.length_a   1.000
_cell.length_b   1.000
_cell.length_c   1.000
_cell.angle_alpha   90.00
_cell.angle_beta   90.00
_cell.angle_gamma   90.00
#
_symmetry.space_group_name_H-M   'P 1'
#
loop_
_entity.id
_entity.type
_entity.pdbx_description
1 polymer ?
#
loop_
_entity_poly.entity_id
_entity_poly.type
_entity_poly.pdbx_seq_one_letter_code
_entity_poly.pdbx_strand_id
1 'polypeptide(L)'
;MSSTIPLNSLIDEFILKMRRGNKKDIKILSCEIADSLRKQAGQNRIPINLNEILALRKINDLILEKSRFNFQGELIPKREGFSVILNSEHNQTRKRTTLAHEIGHTLFFDISVMPPKRMITYSKSEEWICYDFGRCLLMPSEFVKKYVSIYNQTPPPRKIIDLTNLFEVSKDVFLMRITRDFQLWKDATIFLVEVNKNKLKVNKQSSHKGTRHTFTIDGKNGLIDHEKIKSFIQLLQIDQKIQEIDETFSFKNKSYQIEMFRYSQNPVSVLCIIRDLNDEPIDVEKETTSNHIMDSNNEIVEKVQTTFEYYN
;
A
#
# COMPACT_ATOMS: atom_id res chain seq x y z
N MET A 1 29.51 -1.73 -10.72
CA MET A 1 28.47 -2.76 -10.92
C MET A 1 28.06 -3.25 -9.55
N SER A 2 26.86 -2.91 -9.07
CA SER A 2 26.37 -3.39 -7.78
C SER A 2 26.14 -4.89 -7.89
N SER A 3 26.84 -5.71 -7.09
CA SER A 3 26.66 -7.16 -7.05
C SER A 3 25.28 -7.45 -6.45
N THR A 4 24.27 -7.61 -7.30
CA THR A 4 22.93 -8.00 -6.86
C THR A 4 22.97 -9.41 -6.31
N ILE A 5 22.58 -9.59 -5.04
CA ILE A 5 22.45 -10.91 -4.40
C ILE A 5 21.49 -11.76 -5.26
N PRO A 6 21.87 -13.00 -5.64
CA PRO A 6 21.00 -13.88 -6.40
C PRO A 6 19.66 -14.12 -5.67
N LEU A 7 18.56 -14.15 -6.41
CA LEU A 7 17.21 -14.31 -5.86
C LEU A 7 17.08 -15.56 -4.95
N ASN A 8 17.67 -16.68 -5.36
CA ASN A 8 17.60 -17.92 -4.58
C ASN A 8 18.29 -17.76 -3.21
N SER A 9 19.41 -17.04 -3.15
CA SER A 9 20.10 -16.75 -1.89
C SER A 9 19.24 -15.90 -0.95
N LEU A 10 18.50 -14.92 -1.49
CA LEU A 10 17.54 -14.12 -0.70
C LEU A 10 16.39 -14.99 -0.15
N ILE A 11 15.87 -15.91 -0.96
CA ILE A 11 14.80 -16.83 -0.54
C ILE A 11 15.30 -17.79 0.56
N ASP A 12 16.50 -18.34 0.41
CA ASP A 12 17.10 -19.22 1.42
C ASP A 12 17.29 -18.49 2.76
N GLU A 13 17.80 -17.25 2.73
CA GLU A 13 17.92 -16.43 3.92
C GLU A 13 16.55 -16.10 4.53
N PHE A 14 15.57 -15.74 3.70
CA PHE A 14 14.20 -15.50 4.13
C PHE A 14 13.60 -16.71 4.86
N ILE A 15 13.76 -17.92 4.32
CA ILE A 15 13.29 -19.16 4.96
C ILE A 15 14.02 -19.43 6.28
N LEU A 16 15.32 -19.16 6.35
CA LEU A 16 16.09 -19.28 7.59
C LEU A 16 15.59 -18.30 8.67
N LYS A 17 15.32 -17.04 8.31
CA LYS A 17 14.80 -16.02 9.23
C LYS A 17 13.37 -16.32 9.67
N MET A 18 12.55 -16.89 8.79
CA MET A 18 11.22 -17.41 9.11
C MET A 18 11.27 -18.44 10.24
N ARG A 19 12.18 -19.42 10.15
CA ARG A 19 12.35 -20.44 11.20
C ARG A 19 12.79 -19.85 12.54
N ARG A 20 13.52 -18.73 12.52
CA ARG A 20 13.99 -18.02 13.73
C ARG A 20 12.98 -17.02 14.30
N GLY A 21 11.92 -16.70 13.57
CA GLY A 21 10.87 -15.78 14.02
C GLY A 21 11.26 -14.29 14.07
N ASN A 22 12.29 -13.85 13.34
CA ASN A 22 12.68 -12.42 13.32
C ASN A 22 11.81 -11.61 12.35
N LYS A 23 10.69 -11.07 12.85
CA LYS A 23 9.68 -10.35 12.05
C LYS A 23 10.23 -9.16 11.26
N LYS A 24 11.20 -8.42 11.81
CA LYS A 24 11.76 -7.23 11.14
C LYS A 24 12.58 -7.62 9.91
N ASP A 25 13.50 -8.57 10.08
CA ASP A 25 14.33 -9.09 9.00
C ASP A 25 13.48 -9.74 7.91
N ILE A 26 12.47 -10.52 8.29
CA ILE A 26 11.55 -11.17 7.34
C ILE A 26 10.86 -10.13 6.45
N LYS A 27 10.40 -9.01 7.02
CA LYS A 27 9.79 -7.93 6.25
C LYS A 27 10.78 -7.31 5.27
N ILE A 28 11.99 -6.99 5.72
CA ILE A 28 13.04 -6.40 4.88
C ILE A 28 13.33 -7.34 3.70
N LEU A 29 13.63 -8.61 3.98
CA LEU A 29 13.91 -9.63 2.97
C LEU A 29 12.73 -9.82 2.01
N SER A 30 11.49 -9.81 2.50
CA SER A 30 10.31 -9.92 1.61
C SER A 30 10.26 -8.79 0.57
N CYS A 31 10.66 -7.57 0.95
CA CYS A 31 10.69 -6.43 0.02
C CYS A 31 11.89 -6.47 -0.91
N GLU A 32 13.05 -6.99 -0.46
CA GLU A 32 14.21 -7.22 -1.31
C GLU A 32 13.96 -8.31 -2.36
N ILE A 33 13.31 -9.41 -1.96
CA ILE A 33 12.86 -10.47 -2.88
C ILE A 33 11.88 -9.91 -3.90
N ALA A 34 10.91 -9.10 -3.47
CA ALA A 34 9.96 -8.45 -4.38
C ALA A 34 10.66 -7.57 -5.42
N ASP A 35 11.65 -6.77 -4.99
CA ASP A 35 12.42 -5.92 -5.89
C ASP A 35 13.31 -6.72 -6.84
N SER A 36 13.96 -7.79 -6.34
CA SER A 36 14.77 -8.70 -7.14
C SER A 36 13.94 -9.41 -8.22
N LEU A 37 12.76 -9.94 -7.86
CA LEU A 37 11.83 -10.56 -8.81
C LEU A 37 11.37 -9.57 -9.89
N ARG A 38 10.99 -8.35 -9.49
CA ARG A 38 10.59 -7.30 -10.42
C ARG A 38 11.71 -6.96 -11.40
N LYS A 39 12.94 -6.78 -10.91
CA LYS A 39 14.12 -6.48 -11.75
C LYS A 39 14.44 -7.62 -12.69
N GLN A 40 14.40 -8.86 -12.22
CA GLN A 40 14.59 -10.06 -13.05
C GLN A 40 13.52 -10.18 -14.14
N ALA A 41 12.29 -9.78 -13.85
CA ALA A 41 11.19 -9.70 -14.81
C ALA A 41 11.25 -8.48 -15.75
N GLY A 42 12.31 -7.66 -15.69
CA GLY A 42 12.47 -6.46 -16.51
C GLY A 42 11.46 -5.34 -16.21
N GLN A 43 10.78 -5.39 -15.07
CA GLN A 43 9.69 -4.47 -14.75
C GLN A 43 10.20 -3.15 -14.15
N ASN A 44 10.70 -2.27 -15.01
CA ASN A 44 11.35 -1.00 -14.63
C ASN A 44 10.44 0.24 -14.75
N ARG A 45 9.13 0.05 -14.83
CA ARG A 45 8.14 1.14 -14.88
C ARG A 45 6.89 0.77 -14.09
N ILE A 46 6.21 1.78 -13.55
CA ILE A 46 4.87 1.63 -12.99
C ILE A 46 3.80 1.84 -14.07
N PRO A 47 2.63 1.18 -13.96
CA PRO A 47 2.33 0.09 -13.03
C PRO A 47 3.12 -1.19 -13.37
N ILE A 48 3.51 -1.97 -12.36
CA ILE A 48 4.29 -3.21 -12.54
C ILE A 48 3.48 -4.26 -13.31
N ASN A 49 3.95 -4.76 -14.45
CA ASN A 49 3.26 -5.87 -15.11
C ASN A 49 3.58 -7.18 -14.36
N LEU A 50 2.54 -7.86 -13.85
CA LEU A 50 2.71 -9.09 -13.08
C LEU A 50 2.98 -10.32 -13.97
N ASN A 51 2.63 -10.31 -15.25
CA ASN A 51 2.68 -11.50 -16.11
C ASN A 51 4.08 -12.15 -16.17
N GLU A 52 5.12 -11.33 -16.34
CA GLU A 52 6.51 -11.82 -16.35
C GLU A 52 6.92 -12.39 -14.99
N ILE A 53 6.41 -11.81 -13.90
CA ILE A 53 6.68 -12.29 -12.54
C ILE A 53 5.95 -13.62 -12.27
N LEU A 54 4.74 -13.80 -12.81
CA LEU A 54 4.01 -15.07 -12.75
C LEU A 54 4.83 -16.20 -13.38
N ALA A 55 5.38 -15.96 -14.57
CA ALA A 55 6.22 -16.91 -15.28
C ALA A 55 7.48 -17.29 -14.47
N LEU A 56 8.17 -16.30 -13.88
CA LEU A 56 9.33 -16.55 -13.00
C LEU A 56 9.00 -17.40 -11.76
N ARG A 57 7.74 -17.35 -11.29
CA ARG A 57 7.26 -18.13 -10.14
C ARG A 57 6.45 -19.36 -10.53
N LYS A 58 6.45 -19.76 -11.82
CA LYS A 58 5.72 -20.91 -12.36
C LYS A 58 4.22 -20.87 -12.04
N ILE A 59 3.61 -19.69 -12.00
CA ILE A 59 2.15 -19.55 -11.93
C ILE A 59 1.63 -19.62 -13.37
N ASN A 60 1.05 -20.76 -13.73
CA ASN A 60 0.72 -21.08 -15.12
C ASN A 60 -0.76 -20.81 -15.44
N ASP A 61 -1.63 -20.85 -14.43
CA ASP A 61 -3.07 -20.63 -14.61
C ASP A 61 -3.58 -19.52 -13.69
N LEU A 62 -4.36 -18.60 -14.28
CA LEU A 62 -5.16 -17.63 -13.53
C LEU A 62 -6.65 -17.95 -13.76
N ILE A 63 -7.33 -18.32 -12.68
CA ILE A 63 -8.74 -18.72 -12.72
C ILE A 63 -9.56 -17.65 -12.01
N LEU A 64 -10.59 -17.14 -12.69
CA LEU A 64 -11.55 -16.22 -12.09
C LEU A 64 -12.80 -16.98 -11.69
N GLU A 65 -13.06 -17.11 -10.40
CA GLU A 65 -14.23 -17.80 -9.89
C GLU A 65 -15.15 -16.87 -9.14
N LYS A 66 -16.45 -17.00 -9.37
CA LYS A 66 -17.43 -16.34 -8.51
C LYS A 66 -17.35 -17.00 -7.15
N SER A 67 -16.94 -16.23 -6.14
CA SER A 67 -16.59 -16.82 -4.87
C SER A 67 -17.83 -17.38 -4.17
N ARG A 68 -17.85 -18.70 -3.95
CA ARG A 68 -18.83 -19.35 -3.06
C ARG A 68 -18.47 -19.19 -1.59
N PHE A 69 -17.24 -18.76 -1.32
CA PHE A 69 -16.63 -18.62 0.01
C PHE A 69 -16.09 -17.19 0.18
N ASN A 70 -15.77 -16.75 1.39
CA ASN A 70 -15.22 -15.39 1.62
C ASN A 70 -13.71 -15.29 1.35
N PHE A 71 -13.13 -16.08 0.43
CA PHE A 71 -11.72 -15.94 0.07
C PHE A 71 -11.50 -14.84 -0.98
N GLN A 72 -10.30 -14.25 -0.98
CA GLN A 72 -9.94 -13.22 -1.95
C GLN A 72 -9.20 -13.82 -3.14
N GLY A 73 -8.27 -14.72 -2.85
CA GLY A 73 -7.57 -15.59 -3.78
C GLY A 73 -7.09 -16.84 -3.07
N GLU A 74 -6.58 -17.78 -3.86
CA GLU A 74 -5.98 -19.02 -3.38
C GLU A 74 -4.89 -19.50 -4.35
N LEU A 75 -3.70 -19.80 -3.82
CA LEU A 75 -2.61 -20.44 -4.55
C LEU A 75 -2.68 -21.97 -4.42
N ILE A 76 -2.80 -22.65 -5.55
CA ILE A 76 -2.89 -24.12 -5.62
C ILE A 76 -1.63 -24.68 -6.30
N PRO A 77 -0.77 -25.43 -5.59
CA PRO A 77 0.33 -26.16 -6.21
C PRO A 77 -0.19 -27.23 -7.17
N LYS A 78 0.37 -27.26 -8.37
CA LYS A 78 0.11 -28.26 -9.42
C LYS A 78 1.41 -28.98 -9.79
N ARG A 79 1.30 -30.02 -10.63
CA ARG A 79 2.45 -30.80 -11.11
C ARG A 79 3.57 -29.92 -11.70
N GLU A 80 3.20 -28.88 -12.45
CA GLU A 80 4.17 -28.07 -13.21
C GLU A 80 4.39 -26.65 -12.66
N GLY A 81 3.84 -26.34 -11.49
CA GLY A 81 3.86 -24.98 -10.95
C GLY A 81 2.68 -24.71 -10.05
N PHE A 82 1.98 -23.62 -10.29
CA PHE A 82 0.82 -23.19 -9.51
C PHE A 82 -0.32 -22.72 -10.39
N SER A 83 -1.52 -22.79 -9.85
CA SER A 83 -2.66 -21.99 -10.28
C SER A 83 -3.01 -21.00 -9.20
N VAL A 84 -3.50 -19.84 -9.62
CA VAL A 84 -4.09 -18.86 -8.73
C VAL A 84 -5.57 -18.73 -9.06
N ILE A 85 -6.43 -18.96 -8.07
CA ILE A 85 -7.85 -18.63 -8.14
C ILE A 85 -8.03 -17.23 -7.56
N LEU A 86 -8.75 -16.35 -8.26
CA LEU A 86 -9.13 -15.02 -7.77
C LEU A 86 -10.65 -14.88 -7.77
N ASN A 87 -11.18 -14.15 -6.79
CA ASN A 87 -12.60 -13.81 -6.77
C ASN A 87 -12.96 -12.91 -7.96
N SER A 88 -13.83 -13.40 -8.85
CA SER A 88 -14.27 -12.72 -10.06
C SER A 88 -15.09 -11.46 -9.80
N GLU A 89 -15.70 -11.32 -8.61
CA GLU A 89 -16.52 -10.16 -8.21
C GLU A 89 -15.67 -8.98 -7.73
N HIS A 90 -14.38 -9.20 -7.44
CA HIS A 90 -13.47 -8.12 -7.09
C HIS A 90 -13.16 -7.23 -8.31
N ASN A 91 -13.03 -5.92 -8.08
CA ASN A 91 -12.54 -5.00 -9.09
C ASN A 91 -11.08 -5.30 -9.46
N GLN A 92 -10.62 -4.76 -10.59
CA GLN A 92 -9.29 -5.06 -11.13
C GLN A 92 -8.15 -4.71 -10.16
N THR A 93 -8.23 -3.56 -9.50
CA THR A 93 -7.25 -3.13 -8.50
C THR A 93 -7.13 -4.11 -7.33
N ARG A 94 -8.27 -4.62 -6.84
CA ARG A 94 -8.29 -5.62 -5.77
C ARG A 94 -7.77 -6.97 -6.25
N LYS A 95 -8.19 -7.44 -7.42
CA LYS A 95 -7.65 -8.67 -8.04
C LYS A 95 -6.14 -8.59 -8.21
N ARG A 96 -5.61 -7.46 -8.69
CA ARG A 96 -4.18 -7.21 -8.85
C ARG A 96 -3.42 -7.25 -7.52
N THR A 97 -3.98 -6.64 -6.47
CA THR A 97 -3.42 -6.71 -5.11
C THR A 97 -3.40 -8.14 -4.59
N THR A 98 -4.52 -8.86 -4.74
CA THR A 98 -4.62 -10.27 -4.35
C THR A 98 -3.63 -11.12 -5.13
N LEU A 99 -3.51 -10.93 -6.45
CA LEU A 99 -2.55 -11.68 -7.26
C LEU A 99 -1.11 -11.46 -6.79
N ALA A 100 -0.72 -10.22 -6.48
CA ALA A 100 0.61 -9.95 -5.91
C ALA A 100 0.82 -10.62 -4.54
N HIS A 101 -0.24 -10.75 -3.74
CA HIS A 101 -0.21 -11.50 -2.49
C HIS A 101 -0.03 -13.02 -2.73
N GLU A 102 -0.75 -13.61 -3.69
CA GLU A 102 -0.59 -15.03 -4.06
C GLU A 102 0.79 -15.33 -4.65
N ILE A 103 1.39 -14.40 -5.41
CA ILE A 103 2.80 -14.51 -5.83
C ILE A 103 3.71 -14.64 -4.60
N GLY A 104 3.44 -13.88 -3.53
CA GLY A 104 4.16 -13.98 -2.26
C GLY A 104 4.09 -15.37 -1.63
N HIS A 105 2.96 -16.06 -1.74
CA HIS A 105 2.83 -17.43 -1.22
C HIS A 105 3.78 -18.42 -1.90
N THR A 106 4.18 -18.16 -3.16
CA THR A 106 5.14 -19.03 -3.85
C THR A 106 6.53 -19.02 -3.20
N LEU A 107 6.85 -18.04 -2.34
CA LEU A 107 8.15 -17.96 -1.64
C LEU A 107 8.33 -19.08 -0.61
N PHE A 108 7.25 -19.71 -0.16
CA PHE A 108 7.28 -20.81 0.79
C PHE A 108 7.45 -22.18 0.14
N PHE A 109 7.65 -22.22 -1.18
CA PHE A 109 7.78 -23.43 -1.97
C PHE A 109 9.11 -23.46 -2.72
N ASP A 110 9.71 -24.65 -2.74
CA ASP A 110 10.78 -24.98 -3.65
C ASP A 110 10.17 -25.22 -5.03
N ILE A 111 10.43 -24.30 -5.95
CA ILE A 111 9.92 -24.34 -7.33
C ILE A 111 10.87 -25.09 -8.28
N SER A 112 12.01 -25.60 -7.79
CA SER A 112 12.94 -26.42 -8.58
C SER A 112 12.44 -27.87 -8.72
N VAL A 113 11.62 -28.33 -7.79
CA VAL A 113 10.98 -29.66 -7.80
C VAL A 113 9.57 -29.61 -8.39
N MET A 114 9.11 -30.75 -8.92
CA MET A 114 7.79 -30.90 -9.55
C MET A 114 7.04 -32.08 -8.92
N PRO A 115 5.88 -31.87 -8.28
CA PRO A 115 5.23 -30.58 -7.99
C PRO A 115 6.07 -29.71 -7.02
N PRO A 116 5.88 -28.37 -7.01
CA PRO A 116 6.51 -27.51 -6.01
C PRO A 116 6.21 -27.99 -4.59
N LYS A 117 7.26 -28.08 -3.75
CA LYS A 117 7.14 -28.58 -2.38
C LYS A 117 7.34 -27.48 -1.36
N ARG A 118 6.53 -27.47 -0.31
CA ARG A 118 6.70 -26.49 0.78
C ARG A 118 8.06 -26.66 1.46
N MET A 119 8.75 -25.55 1.69
CA MET A 119 10.05 -25.50 2.39
C MET A 119 9.91 -25.35 3.91
N ILE A 120 8.74 -24.88 4.36
CA ILE A 120 8.38 -24.71 5.78
C ILE A 120 6.92 -25.10 6.03
N THR A 121 6.63 -25.52 7.26
CA THR A 121 5.27 -25.74 7.75
C THR A 121 4.45 -24.46 7.67
N TYR A 122 3.17 -24.59 7.34
CA TYR A 122 2.25 -23.45 7.29
C TYR A 122 2.25 -22.68 8.61
N SER A 123 2.34 -21.36 8.52
CA SER A 123 2.20 -20.45 9.66
C SER A 123 1.24 -19.31 9.33
N LYS A 124 0.46 -18.87 10.33
CA LYS A 124 -0.43 -17.70 10.17
C LYS A 124 0.33 -16.40 9.84
N SER A 125 1.63 -16.36 10.10
CA SER A 125 2.49 -15.23 9.70
C SER A 125 2.65 -15.10 8.19
N GLU A 126 2.46 -16.17 7.42
CA GLU A 126 2.57 -16.15 5.95
C GLU A 126 1.66 -15.10 5.35
N GLU A 127 0.40 -15.03 5.77
CA GLU A 127 -0.59 -14.06 5.29
C GLU A 127 -0.10 -12.61 5.40
N TRP A 128 0.47 -12.24 6.55
CA TRP A 128 0.98 -10.89 6.77
C TRP A 128 2.23 -10.62 5.92
N ILE A 129 3.09 -11.62 5.75
CA ILE A 129 4.29 -11.51 4.93
C ILE A 129 3.94 -11.39 3.45
N CYS A 130 3.01 -12.20 2.95
CA CYS A 130 2.51 -12.11 1.58
C CYS A 130 1.87 -10.75 1.31
N TYR A 131 1.17 -10.19 2.29
CA TYR A 131 0.64 -8.83 2.19
C TYR A 131 1.75 -7.76 2.11
N ASP A 132 2.82 -7.91 2.88
CA ASP A 132 3.98 -7.03 2.85
C ASP A 132 4.78 -7.16 1.54
N PHE A 133 5.02 -8.39 1.10
CA PHE A 133 5.61 -8.73 -0.19
C PHE A 133 4.82 -8.11 -1.33
N GLY A 134 3.51 -8.37 -1.43
CA GLY A 134 2.68 -7.87 -2.52
C GLY A 134 2.64 -6.35 -2.60
N ARG A 135 2.63 -5.66 -1.45
CA ARG A 135 2.75 -4.20 -1.39
C ARG A 135 4.12 -3.71 -1.84
N CYS A 136 5.21 -4.38 -1.45
CA CYS A 136 6.56 -4.05 -1.90
C CYS A 136 6.75 -4.30 -3.40
N LEU A 137 6.14 -5.36 -3.94
CA LEU A 137 6.17 -5.71 -5.36
C LEU A 137 5.45 -4.66 -6.21
N LEU A 138 4.22 -4.29 -5.81
CA LEU A 138 3.40 -3.33 -6.56
C LEU A 138 3.86 -1.88 -6.38
N MET A 139 4.52 -1.55 -5.26
CA MET A 139 5.05 -0.22 -4.97
C MET A 139 6.54 -0.29 -4.58
N PRO A 140 7.42 -0.50 -5.57
CA PRO A 140 8.87 -0.54 -5.35
C PRO A 140 9.39 0.75 -4.73
N SER A 141 10.40 0.62 -3.86
CA SER A 141 10.90 1.74 -3.08
C SER A 141 11.42 2.90 -3.92
N GLU A 142 12.09 2.60 -5.03
CA GLU A 142 12.60 3.61 -5.96
C GLU A 142 11.48 4.47 -6.57
N PHE A 143 10.34 3.87 -6.91
CA PHE A 143 9.21 4.60 -7.48
C PHE A 143 8.44 5.38 -6.41
N VAL A 144 8.33 4.84 -5.19
CA VAL A 144 7.77 5.60 -4.07
C VAL A 144 8.61 6.86 -3.81
N LYS A 145 9.94 6.73 -3.75
CA LYS A 145 10.84 7.88 -3.60
C LYS A 145 10.68 8.88 -4.74
N LYS A 146 10.65 8.41 -5.99
CA LYS A 146 10.53 9.26 -7.18
C LYS A 146 9.21 10.04 -7.27
N TYR A 147 8.09 9.39 -6.97
CA TYR A 147 6.76 9.97 -7.25
C TYR A 147 6.03 10.49 -6.01
N VAL A 148 6.42 10.05 -4.81
CA VAL A 148 5.69 10.34 -3.57
C VAL A 148 6.53 11.13 -2.59
N SER A 149 7.82 10.82 -2.43
CA SER A 149 8.70 11.54 -1.50
C SER A 149 9.01 12.99 -1.91
N ILE A 150 8.59 13.41 -3.11
CA ILE A 150 8.62 14.82 -3.52
C ILE A 150 7.67 15.71 -2.70
N TYR A 151 6.70 15.09 -2.00
CA TYR A 151 5.76 15.78 -1.14
C TYR A 151 6.30 15.80 0.30
N ASN A 152 6.83 16.95 0.73
CA ASN A 152 7.33 17.16 2.09
C ASN A 152 6.22 17.14 3.16
N GLN A 153 4.97 17.35 2.75
CA GLN A 153 3.77 17.32 3.58
C GLN A 153 2.72 16.41 2.96
N THR A 154 1.68 16.08 3.73
CA THR A 154 0.55 15.28 3.21
C THR A 154 -0.14 16.03 2.08
N PRO A 155 -0.19 15.50 0.84
CA PRO A 155 -0.82 16.18 -0.27
C PRO A 155 -2.36 16.15 -0.15
N PRO A 156 -3.09 17.02 -0.87
CA PRO A 156 -4.55 17.03 -0.85
C PRO A 156 -5.15 15.67 -1.23
N PRO A 157 -6.35 15.31 -0.73
CA PRO A 157 -6.93 13.98 -0.92
C PRO A 157 -7.02 13.55 -2.39
N ARG A 158 -7.40 14.46 -3.31
CA ARG A 158 -7.47 14.18 -4.74
C ARG A 158 -6.12 13.72 -5.31
N LYS A 159 -5.02 14.36 -4.90
CA LYS A 159 -3.67 13.99 -5.32
C LYS A 159 -3.28 12.60 -4.81
N ILE A 160 -3.67 12.24 -3.59
CA ILE A 160 -3.47 10.88 -3.07
C ILE A 160 -4.22 9.86 -3.94
N ILE A 161 -5.45 10.16 -4.36
CA ILE A 161 -6.21 9.28 -5.28
C ILE A 161 -5.48 9.14 -6.62
N ASP A 162 -4.99 10.23 -7.21
CA ASP A 162 -4.21 10.19 -8.45
C ASP A 162 -2.96 9.31 -8.30
N LEU A 163 -2.23 9.44 -7.20
CA LEU A 163 -1.07 8.60 -6.89
C LEU A 163 -1.48 7.13 -6.73
N THR A 164 -2.61 6.82 -6.08
CA THR A 164 -3.08 5.43 -5.96
C THR A 164 -3.38 4.81 -7.33
N ASN A 165 -3.94 5.60 -8.24
CA ASN A 165 -4.25 5.18 -9.61
C ASN A 165 -2.97 5.00 -10.43
N LEU A 166 -1.97 5.88 -10.24
CA LEU A 166 -0.66 5.79 -10.91
C LEU A 166 0.06 4.46 -10.63
N PHE A 167 -0.04 3.94 -9.41
CA PHE A 167 0.52 2.63 -9.03
C PHE A 167 -0.43 1.44 -9.31
N GLU A 168 -1.68 1.72 -9.68
CA GLU A 168 -2.77 0.74 -9.83
C GLU A 168 -2.94 -0.16 -8.60
N VAL A 169 -2.90 0.42 -7.41
CA VAL A 169 -3.07 -0.29 -6.13
C VAL A 169 -4.32 0.17 -5.40
N SER A 170 -4.77 -0.65 -4.45
CA SER A 170 -5.86 -0.21 -3.57
C SER A 170 -5.38 0.94 -2.69
N LYS A 171 -6.31 1.80 -2.28
CA LYS A 171 -6.02 2.93 -1.39
C LYS A 171 -5.39 2.44 -0.08
N ASP A 172 -5.87 1.29 0.40
CA ASP A 172 -5.33 0.63 1.58
C ASP A 172 -3.85 0.26 1.46
N VAL A 173 -3.47 -0.33 0.32
CA VAL A 173 -2.09 -0.74 0.04
C VAL A 173 -1.20 0.48 -0.11
N PHE A 174 -1.68 1.50 -0.85
CA PHE A 174 -0.98 2.75 -1.04
C PHE A 174 -0.65 3.43 0.29
N LEU A 175 -1.68 3.73 1.09
CA LEU A 175 -1.50 4.42 2.36
C LEU A 175 -0.64 3.61 3.33
N MET A 176 -0.79 2.28 3.40
CA MET A 176 0.10 1.45 4.22
C MET A 176 1.56 1.54 3.76
N ARG A 177 1.81 1.63 2.46
CA ARG A 177 3.18 1.78 1.94
C ARG A 177 3.74 3.12 2.41
N ILE A 178 2.99 4.19 2.22
CA ILE A 178 3.47 5.55 2.50
C ILE A 178 3.61 5.83 3.99
N THR A 179 2.56 5.58 4.78
CA THR A 179 2.53 5.98 6.20
C THR A 179 3.24 5.01 7.12
N ARG A 180 3.22 3.70 6.83
CA ARG A 180 3.80 2.67 7.70
C ARG A 180 5.20 2.25 7.30
N ASP A 181 5.43 2.04 6.00
CA ASP A 181 6.74 1.54 5.55
C ASP A 181 7.74 2.68 5.35
N PHE A 182 7.33 3.77 4.71
CA PHE A 182 8.17 4.95 4.48
C PHE A 182 8.07 6.02 5.57
N GLN A 183 7.03 5.95 6.41
CA GLN A 183 6.75 6.95 7.45
C GLN A 183 6.70 8.38 6.90
N LEU A 184 6.18 8.56 5.69
CA LEU A 184 5.92 9.89 5.14
C LEU A 184 4.59 10.44 5.67
N TRP A 185 4.37 11.75 5.51
CA TRP A 185 3.08 12.39 5.78
C TRP A 185 2.65 12.27 7.25
N LYS A 186 3.61 12.55 8.13
CA LYS A 186 3.43 12.51 9.59
C LYS A 186 2.63 13.69 10.13
N ASP A 187 2.42 14.72 9.33
CA ASP A 187 1.68 15.96 9.60
C ASP A 187 0.15 15.78 9.57
N ALA A 188 -0.35 14.63 9.11
CA ALA A 188 -1.78 14.40 9.01
C ALA A 188 -2.23 13.01 9.49
N THR A 189 -3.49 12.95 9.90
CA THR A 189 -4.23 11.71 10.14
C THR A 189 -5.10 11.41 8.91
N ILE A 190 -4.90 10.24 8.30
CA ILE A 190 -5.57 9.86 7.05
C ILE A 190 -6.57 8.72 7.29
N PHE A 191 -7.78 8.88 6.77
CA PHE A 191 -8.89 7.95 6.91
C PHE A 191 -9.47 7.57 5.54
N LEU A 192 -9.76 6.28 5.38
CA LEU A 192 -10.64 5.79 4.33
C LEU A 192 -12.01 5.49 4.95
N VAL A 193 -13.02 6.23 4.53
CA VAL A 193 -14.39 6.07 5.00
C VAL A 193 -15.20 5.43 3.89
N GLU A 194 -15.87 4.34 4.20
CA GLU A 194 -16.88 3.73 3.34
C GLU A 194 -18.24 3.81 4.03
N VAL A 195 -19.24 4.31 3.32
CA VAL A 195 -20.61 4.43 3.82
C VAL A 195 -21.49 3.44 3.08
N ASN A 196 -22.11 2.53 3.82
CA ASN A 196 -22.99 1.51 3.26
C ASN A 196 -24.31 1.43 4.03
N LYS A 197 -25.45 1.66 3.36
CA LYS A 197 -26.82 1.46 3.90
C LYS A 197 -27.00 1.96 5.34
N ASN A 198 -26.62 3.22 5.59
CA ASN A 198 -26.64 3.90 6.90
C ASN A 198 -25.61 3.44 7.95
N LYS A 199 -24.70 2.51 7.61
CA LYS A 199 -23.55 2.14 8.45
C LYS A 199 -22.29 2.84 7.94
N LEU A 200 -21.64 3.58 8.82
CA LEU A 200 -20.34 4.19 8.58
C LEU A 200 -19.25 3.20 8.96
N LYS A 201 -18.45 2.77 7.97
CA LYS A 201 -17.27 1.95 8.19
C LYS A 201 -16.03 2.83 7.99
N VAL A 202 -15.32 3.15 9.06
CA VAL A 202 -14.07 3.91 8.99
C VAL A 202 -12.88 2.97 9.13
N ASN A 203 -12.10 2.85 8.06
CA ASN A 203 -10.81 2.20 8.09
C ASN A 203 -9.73 3.28 8.34
N LYS A 204 -9.22 3.41 9.58
CA LYS A 204 -8.08 4.30 9.85
C LYS A 204 -6.79 3.66 9.34
N GLN A 205 -5.94 4.44 8.67
CA GLN A 205 -4.64 3.95 8.23
C GLN A 205 -3.42 4.75 8.65
N SER A 206 -3.56 5.81 9.44
CA SER A 206 -2.43 6.35 10.18
C SER A 206 -2.86 7.00 11.50
N SER A 207 -2.14 6.68 12.57
CA SER A 207 -1.69 7.67 13.55
C SER A 207 -0.20 7.39 13.76
N HIS A 208 0.54 8.40 14.23
CA HIS A 208 1.98 8.40 14.55
C HIS A 208 2.51 7.18 15.37
N LYS A 209 1.64 6.25 15.79
CA LYS A 209 1.93 5.02 16.55
C LYS A 209 1.72 3.70 15.79
N GLY A 210 1.56 3.71 14.47
CA GLY A 210 1.59 2.47 13.66
C GLY A 210 0.42 1.49 13.86
N THR A 211 -0.64 1.87 14.57
CA THR A 211 -1.83 1.03 14.76
C THR A 211 -2.92 1.33 13.73
N ARG A 212 -3.32 0.29 12.98
CA ARG A 212 -4.65 0.22 12.35
C ARG A 212 -5.69 0.22 13.46
N HIS A 213 -6.49 1.28 13.55
CA HIS A 213 -7.69 1.27 14.38
C HIS A 213 -8.90 1.35 13.45
N THR A 214 -9.67 0.28 13.30
CA THR A 214 -11.00 0.42 12.72
C THR A 214 -11.83 1.23 13.71
N PHE A 215 -12.21 2.45 13.34
CA PHE A 215 -13.18 3.19 14.11
C PHE A 215 -14.56 2.78 13.61
N THR A 216 -15.31 2.09 14.46
CA THR A 216 -16.76 2.29 14.41
C THR A 216 -16.97 3.69 14.99
N ILE A 217 -17.69 4.57 14.28
CA ILE A 217 -18.11 5.87 14.79
C ILE A 217 -19.18 5.62 15.85
N ASP A 218 -18.76 5.04 16.97
CA ASP A 218 -19.53 4.75 18.19
C ASP A 218 -18.78 5.29 19.43
N GLY A 219 -18.03 6.40 19.25
CA GLY A 219 -17.84 7.40 20.31
C GLY A 219 -16.74 7.20 21.37
N LYS A 220 -15.84 6.22 21.31
CA LYS A 220 -14.92 5.95 22.46
C LYS A 220 -13.51 6.55 22.42
N ASN A 221 -12.99 7.04 21.29
CA ASN A 221 -11.64 7.62 21.25
C ASN A 221 -11.70 9.11 20.87
N GLY A 222 -11.67 9.97 21.89
CA GLY A 222 -11.86 11.43 21.81
C GLY A 222 -10.67 12.23 21.27
N LEU A 223 -10.07 11.79 20.16
CA LEU A 223 -9.03 12.54 19.45
C LEU A 223 -9.62 13.65 18.57
N ILE A 224 -10.83 13.48 18.05
CA ILE A 224 -11.48 14.42 17.12
C ILE A 224 -12.98 14.41 17.38
N ASP A 225 -13.67 15.52 17.09
CA ASP A 225 -15.13 15.61 17.11
C ASP A 225 -15.76 14.68 16.06
N HIS A 226 -16.21 13.52 16.50
CA HIS A 226 -16.83 12.49 15.65
C HIS A 226 -18.13 12.97 15.02
N GLU A 227 -18.92 13.79 15.72
CA GLU A 227 -20.18 14.32 15.18
C GLU A 227 -19.92 15.32 14.07
N LYS A 228 -18.86 16.13 14.20
CA LYS A 228 -18.45 17.03 13.11
C LYS A 228 -17.99 16.25 11.87
N ILE A 229 -17.14 15.24 12.02
CA ILE A 229 -16.73 14.37 10.89
C ILE A 229 -17.94 13.69 10.25
N LYS A 230 -18.86 13.17 11.07
CA LYS A 230 -20.10 12.53 10.61
C LYS A 230 -20.99 13.50 9.84
N SER A 231 -21.11 14.75 10.27
CA SER A 231 -21.87 15.78 9.56
C SER A 231 -21.30 16.07 8.17
N PHE A 232 -19.96 16.17 8.03
CA PHE A 232 -19.31 16.33 6.73
C PHE A 232 -19.51 15.11 5.82
N ILE A 233 -19.42 13.90 6.37
CA ILE A 233 -19.69 12.67 5.61
C ILE A 233 -21.16 12.61 5.16
N GLN A 234 -22.11 13.05 6.00
CA GLN A 234 -23.53 13.14 5.64
C GLN A 234 -23.75 14.15 4.52
N LEU A 235 -23.08 15.31 4.55
CA LEU A 235 -23.12 16.28 3.45
C LEU A 235 -22.66 15.65 2.13
N LEU A 236 -21.56 14.88 2.14
CA LEU A 236 -21.07 14.16 0.95
C LEU A 236 -21.98 13.03 0.46
N GLN A 237 -22.84 12.48 1.33
CA GLN A 237 -23.83 11.46 0.96
C GLN A 237 -25.08 12.07 0.34
N ILE A 238 -25.58 13.16 0.94
CA ILE A 238 -26.84 13.79 0.53
C ILE A 238 -26.64 14.55 -0.77
N ASP A 239 -25.56 15.31 -0.89
CA ASP A 239 -25.30 16.12 -2.08
C ASP A 239 -24.32 15.43 -3.03
N GLN A 240 -24.86 14.88 -4.11
CA GLN A 240 -24.07 14.28 -5.18
C GLN A 240 -23.21 15.28 -5.95
N LYS A 241 -23.40 16.60 -5.79
CA LYS A 241 -22.55 17.62 -6.42
C LYS A 241 -21.30 17.94 -5.61
N ILE A 242 -21.34 17.75 -4.29
CA ILE A 242 -20.17 17.99 -3.44
C ILE A 242 -19.19 16.83 -3.61
N GLN A 243 -18.05 17.10 -4.22
CA GLN A 243 -16.97 16.13 -4.40
C GLN A 243 -15.85 16.30 -3.36
N GLU A 244 -15.67 17.53 -2.89
CA GLU A 244 -14.57 17.95 -2.02
C GLU A 244 -15.10 18.82 -0.88
N ILE A 245 -14.47 18.70 0.29
CA ILE A 245 -14.67 19.56 1.46
C ILE A 245 -13.27 19.96 1.94
N ASP A 246 -13.06 21.24 2.22
CA ASP A 246 -11.88 21.77 2.91
C ASP A 246 -12.37 22.78 3.94
N GLU A 247 -12.28 22.41 5.22
CA GLU A 247 -12.88 23.15 6.32
C GLU A 247 -11.92 23.23 7.50
N THR A 248 -12.01 24.33 8.26
CA THR A 248 -11.29 24.48 9.52
C THR A 248 -12.26 24.45 10.68
N PHE A 249 -11.90 23.76 11.76
CA PHE A 249 -12.70 23.72 12.98
C PHE A 249 -11.82 23.66 14.22
N SER A 250 -12.35 24.15 15.34
CA SER A 250 -11.67 24.07 16.64
C SER A 250 -12.23 22.95 17.50
N PHE A 251 -11.35 22.20 18.17
CA PHE A 251 -11.71 21.15 19.12
C PHE A 251 -10.69 21.10 20.25
N LYS A 252 -11.15 21.14 21.51
CA LYS A 252 -10.29 21.13 22.71
C LYS A 252 -9.15 22.16 22.67
N ASN A 253 -9.46 23.42 22.31
CA ASN A 253 -8.50 24.53 22.19
C ASN A 253 -7.40 24.32 21.13
N LYS A 254 -7.58 23.38 20.22
CA LYS A 254 -6.76 23.20 19.03
C LYS A 254 -7.59 23.52 17.78
N SER A 255 -6.91 23.85 16.70
CA SER A 255 -7.49 24.18 15.39
C SER A 255 -7.06 23.10 14.43
N TYR A 256 -8.00 22.57 13.68
CA TYR A 256 -7.79 21.47 12.75
C TYR A 256 -8.28 21.87 11.37
N GLN A 257 -7.53 21.47 10.34
CA GLN A 257 -8.02 21.48 8.97
C GLN A 257 -8.48 20.07 8.60
N ILE A 258 -9.64 19.95 7.97
CA ILE A 258 -10.17 18.71 7.42
C ILE A 258 -10.39 18.85 5.92
N GLU A 259 -9.72 17.99 5.17
CA GLU A 259 -9.94 17.85 3.73
C GLU A 259 -10.59 16.50 3.46
N MET A 260 -11.66 16.48 2.66
CA MET A 260 -12.32 15.25 2.22
C MET A 260 -12.45 15.22 0.70
N PHE A 261 -12.30 14.04 0.12
CA PHE A 261 -12.59 13.80 -1.30
C PHE A 261 -13.40 12.52 -1.49
N ARG A 262 -14.55 12.63 -2.15
CA ARG A 262 -15.40 11.49 -2.50
C ARG A 262 -14.91 10.84 -3.78
N TYR A 263 -14.39 9.62 -3.68
CA TYR A 263 -13.82 8.85 -4.80
C TYR A 263 -14.70 7.70 -5.30
N SER A 264 -15.83 7.42 -4.64
CA SER A 264 -16.85 6.45 -5.10
C SER A 264 -18.23 6.90 -4.62
N GLN A 265 -19.27 6.59 -5.41
CA GLN A 265 -20.67 6.90 -5.07
C GLN A 265 -21.46 5.67 -4.58
N ASN A 266 -21.05 4.45 -4.93
CA ASN A 266 -21.76 3.24 -4.53
C ASN A 266 -20.81 2.07 -4.23
N PRO A 267 -20.48 1.80 -2.95
CA PRO A 267 -20.81 2.61 -1.78
C PRO A 267 -20.14 4.00 -1.84
N VAL A 268 -20.69 4.97 -1.11
CA VAL A 268 -20.04 6.29 -0.97
C VAL A 268 -18.71 6.07 -0.26
N SER A 269 -17.60 6.41 -0.91
CA SER A 269 -16.27 6.26 -0.33
C SER A 269 -15.53 7.59 -0.36
N VAL A 270 -14.97 7.95 0.79
CA VAL A 270 -14.34 9.24 1.05
C VAL A 270 -12.94 9.02 1.60
N LEU A 271 -11.98 9.74 1.06
CA LEU A 271 -10.66 9.90 1.65
C LEU A 271 -10.68 11.18 2.47
N CYS A 272 -10.35 11.08 3.76
CA CYS A 272 -10.35 12.20 4.69
C CYS A 272 -8.96 12.39 5.28
N ILE A 273 -8.50 13.63 5.32
CA ILE A 273 -7.22 14.05 5.88
C ILE A 273 -7.51 15.10 6.94
N ILE A 274 -6.91 14.94 8.13
CA ILE A 274 -7.04 15.89 9.22
C ILE A 274 -5.65 16.32 9.67
N ARG A 275 -5.40 17.64 9.69
CA ARG A 275 -4.15 18.26 10.15
C ARG A 275 -4.40 19.09 11.40
N ASP A 276 -3.49 19.04 12.38
CA ASP A 276 -3.46 19.97 13.50
C ASP A 276 -2.73 21.24 13.05
N LEU A 277 -3.41 22.38 13.07
CA LEU A 277 -2.86 23.67 12.64
C LEU A 277 -1.95 24.31 13.70
N ASN A 278 -1.88 23.74 14.90
CA ASN A 278 -0.98 24.22 15.96
C ASN A 278 0.32 23.43 16.04
N ASP A 279 0.41 22.27 15.37
CA ASP A 279 1.66 21.52 15.31
C ASP A 279 2.57 22.23 14.30
N GLU A 280 3.70 22.78 14.78
CA GLU A 280 4.72 23.32 13.88
C GLU A 280 5.18 22.23 12.91
N PRO A 281 5.36 22.54 11.61
CA PRO A 281 5.86 21.58 10.66
C PRO A 281 7.20 21.01 11.15
N ILE A 282 7.28 19.69 11.24
CA ILE A 282 8.51 19.00 11.64
C ILE A 282 9.59 19.36 10.60
N ASP A 283 10.59 20.11 11.03
CA ASP A 283 11.71 20.54 10.21
C ASP A 283 12.60 19.34 9.86
N VAL A 284 12.29 18.67 8.74
CA VAL A 284 12.92 17.39 8.31
C VAL A 284 14.43 17.55 8.06
N GLU A 285 14.90 18.76 7.77
CA GLU A 285 16.33 19.02 7.55
C GLU A 285 17.19 18.82 8.80
N LYS A 286 16.62 18.88 10.01
CA LYS A 286 17.39 18.72 11.26
C LYS A 286 17.57 17.27 11.72
N GLU A 287 16.76 16.32 11.24
CA GLU A 287 16.89 14.89 11.63
C GLU A 287 17.85 14.10 10.73
N THR A 288 18.08 14.54 9.49
CA THR A 288 18.92 13.81 8.52
C THR A 288 20.43 13.95 8.80
N THR A 289 20.86 14.88 9.65
CA THR A 289 22.27 14.99 10.09
C THR A 289 22.71 13.96 11.14
N SER A 290 21.84 13.04 11.61
CA SER A 290 22.24 12.01 12.59
C SER A 290 22.26 10.56 12.07
N ASN A 291 21.90 10.30 10.81
CA ASN A 291 21.98 8.95 10.22
C ASN A 291 22.79 8.96 8.93
N HIS A 292 24.12 8.94 9.07
CA HIS A 292 25.04 8.62 7.97
C HIS A 292 24.89 7.15 7.59
N ILE A 293 24.19 6.89 6.48
CA ILE A 293 24.54 5.80 5.56
C ILE A 293 24.72 6.47 4.19
N MET A 294 25.93 6.33 3.64
CA MET A 294 26.32 6.85 2.35
C MET A 294 25.40 6.34 1.24
N ASP A 295 24.92 7.25 0.40
CA ASP A 295 24.76 6.96 -1.02
C ASP A 295 24.94 8.27 -1.82
N SER A 296 26.03 8.30 -2.57
CA SER A 296 26.33 9.28 -3.61
C SER A 296 25.35 9.10 -4.76
N ASN A 297 24.48 10.08 -5.01
CA ASN A 297 23.87 10.40 -6.32
C ASN A 297 22.94 11.63 -6.18
N ASN A 298 23.53 12.82 -6.00
CA ASN A 298 22.82 14.09 -6.15
C ASN A 298 23.33 14.78 -7.42
N GLU A 299 22.82 14.35 -8.57
CA GLU A 299 23.06 15.05 -9.84
C GLU A 299 21.93 14.79 -10.87
N ILE A 300 20.66 14.69 -10.44
CA ILE A 300 19.52 14.57 -11.38
C ILE A 300 18.27 15.30 -10.86
N VAL A 301 18.38 16.59 -10.51
CA VAL A 301 17.19 17.40 -10.17
C VAL A 301 16.97 18.60 -11.12
N GLU A 302 17.94 18.96 -11.97
CA GLU A 302 17.80 20.17 -12.83
C GLU A 302 17.24 19.95 -14.25
N LYS A 303 16.77 18.76 -14.63
CA LYS A 303 16.36 18.48 -16.04
C LYS A 303 14.91 18.08 -16.31
N VAL A 304 13.99 18.20 -15.35
CA VAL A 304 12.59 17.75 -15.54
C VAL A 304 11.60 18.90 -15.78
N GLN A 305 12.04 20.16 -15.86
CA GLN A 305 11.13 21.31 -15.93
C GLN A 305 10.79 21.82 -17.35
N THR A 306 11.22 21.13 -18.40
CA THR A 306 11.00 21.58 -19.80
C THR A 306 10.62 20.43 -20.73
N THR A 307 9.49 19.75 -20.51
CA THR A 307 8.79 19.02 -21.59
C THR A 307 7.34 18.72 -21.22
N PHE A 308 6.47 19.74 -21.25
CA PHE A 308 5.01 19.57 -21.31
C PHE A 308 4.39 20.69 -22.15
N GLU A 309 4.89 20.85 -23.36
CA GLU A 309 4.18 21.46 -24.48
C GLU A 309 4.44 20.56 -25.69
N TYR A 310 3.46 20.45 -26.59
CA TYR A 310 3.32 19.47 -27.68
C TYR A 310 2.66 18.15 -27.28
N TYR A 311 1.33 18.15 -27.25
CA TYR A 311 0.49 17.36 -28.17
C TYR A 311 -0.88 18.04 -28.31
N ASN A 312 -1.03 18.78 -29.42
CA ASN A 312 -2.31 18.92 -30.13
C ASN A 312 -2.35 17.81 -31.19
#